data_AF-A0A0S8ENV0-F1
#
_entry.id   AF-A0A0S8ENV0-F1
#
_cell.length_a   1.000
_cell.length_b   1.000
_cell.length_c   1.000
_cell.angle_alpha   90.00
_cell.angle_beta   90.00
_cell.angle_gamma   90.00
#
_symmetry.space_group_name_H-M   'P 1'
#
loop_
_entity.id
_entity.type
_entity.pdbx_description
1 polymer ?
#
loop_
_entity_poly.entity_id
_entity_poly.type
_entity_poly.pdbx_seq_one_letter_code
_entity_poly.pdbx_strand_id
1 'polypeptide(L)'
;MIDFEKLGKLYLGRLFNPETGEPSEVPVLYDSKDLTTHAVCVGMTGSGKTGLCLTLLEEAAIDGIPALCIDPKGDLGNLMLTFPELRASDFQPWIDPAEAERQGRSVAEQAEAVSTLWRDGLAKWGQDGSRIARFREAVDIGIYTPGSSAGRQLRVLESFDPPPDDIDDDAQRDQIIGAVSGLLALIGIDPDPVNSKEHILLSNILSQAWSEGESVDLGELVRSISAPPFDRIGVMDLESFYPAPDRQKLAMRINGVLASPGFSAWLQGEPLDIQRLLWTEDGKPRITILSIAHLSEPERMFFVSTLL
;
A
#
# COMPACT_ATOMS: atom_id res chain seq x y z
N MET A 1 -37.81 0.93 1.56
CA MET A 1 -36.40 1.12 1.17
C MET A 1 -35.76 1.90 2.29
N ILE A 2 -34.72 1.35 2.93
CA ILE A 2 -34.04 2.05 4.03
C ILE A 2 -33.22 3.15 3.39
N ASP A 3 -33.50 4.41 3.74
CA ASP A 3 -32.75 5.56 3.23
C ASP A 3 -31.51 5.80 4.11
N PHE A 4 -30.38 5.26 3.67
CA PHE A 4 -29.08 5.38 4.35
C PHE A 4 -28.04 6.19 3.54
N GLU A 5 -28.37 6.64 2.33
CA GLU A 5 -27.45 7.37 1.45
C GLU A 5 -27.40 8.85 1.87
N LYS A 6 -26.41 9.21 2.69
CA LYS A 6 -26.22 10.57 3.20
C LYS A 6 -24.74 10.93 3.17
N LEU A 7 -24.41 12.03 2.48
CA LEU A 7 -23.04 12.53 2.38
C LEU A 7 -22.41 12.72 3.76
N GLY A 8 -21.22 12.14 3.98
CA GLY A 8 -20.49 12.17 5.24
C GLY A 8 -21.05 11.26 6.33
N LYS A 9 -22.00 10.37 6.00
CA LYS A 9 -22.63 9.42 6.92
C LYS A 9 -22.51 8.01 6.36
N LEU A 10 -21.41 7.34 6.70
CA LEU A 10 -21.04 6.03 6.20
C LEU A 10 -21.97 4.95 6.76
N TYR A 11 -22.58 4.13 5.90
CA TYR A 11 -23.46 3.05 6.33
C TYR A 11 -22.66 1.82 6.77
N LEU A 12 -22.72 1.48 8.07
CA LEU A 12 -21.98 0.35 8.67
C LEU A 12 -22.88 -0.86 9.01
N GLY A 13 -24.08 -0.91 8.45
CA GLY A 13 -25.08 -1.95 8.74
C GLY A 13 -26.22 -1.44 9.61
N ARG A 14 -26.75 -2.29 10.50
CA ARG A 14 -27.96 -1.99 11.29
C ARG A 14 -27.76 -2.33 12.76
N LEU A 15 -28.50 -1.66 13.64
CA LEU A 15 -28.45 -1.94 15.07
C LEU A 15 -28.89 -3.38 15.33
N PHE A 16 -28.09 -4.14 16.08
CA PHE A 16 -28.39 -5.51 16.45
C PHE A 16 -29.34 -5.56 17.65
N ASN A 17 -30.44 -6.30 17.55
CA ASN A 17 -31.35 -6.54 18.67
C ASN A 17 -30.95 -7.84 19.40
N PRO A 18 -30.45 -7.77 20.65
CA PRO A 18 -30.02 -8.96 21.38
C PRO A 18 -31.18 -9.85 21.84
N GLU A 19 -32.41 -9.34 21.93
CA GLU A 19 -33.58 -10.14 22.33
C GLU A 19 -34.05 -11.07 21.22
N THR A 20 -34.02 -10.60 19.98
CA THR A 20 -34.41 -11.39 18.79
C THR A 20 -33.22 -12.11 18.17
N GLY A 21 -31.99 -11.66 18.45
CA GLY A 21 -30.78 -12.18 17.80
C GLY A 21 -30.65 -11.74 16.33
N GLU A 22 -31.36 -10.68 15.94
CA GLU A 22 -31.47 -10.23 14.55
C GLU A 22 -31.14 -8.73 14.40
N PRO A 23 -30.62 -8.29 13.25
CA PRO A 23 -30.53 -6.86 12.94
C PRO A 23 -31.92 -6.21 12.93
N SER A 24 -32.04 -5.05 13.55
CA SER A 24 -33.22 -4.19 13.42
C SER A 24 -33.26 -3.49 12.06
N GLU A 25 -34.32 -2.71 11.80
CA GLU A 25 -34.43 -1.85 10.61
C GLU A 25 -33.68 -0.51 10.74
N VAL A 26 -33.04 -0.24 11.89
CA VAL A 26 -32.38 1.04 12.15
C VAL A 26 -30.95 1.01 11.62
N PRO A 27 -30.58 1.85 10.63
CA PRO A 27 -29.23 1.88 10.08
C PRO A 27 -28.23 2.48 11.08
N VAL A 28 -27.00 1.97 11.05
CA VAL A 28 -25.84 2.56 11.72
C VAL A 28 -25.14 3.46 10.72
N LEU A 29 -25.25 4.78 10.94
CA LEU A 29 -24.66 5.81 10.09
C LEU A 29 -23.52 6.49 10.85
N TYR A 30 -22.28 6.20 10.45
CA TYR A 30 -21.07 6.69 11.10
C TYR A 30 -20.64 8.03 10.51
N ASP A 31 -20.28 9.01 11.35
CA ASP A 31 -19.82 10.32 10.85
C ASP A 31 -18.39 10.20 10.31
N SER A 32 -18.20 10.48 9.03
CA SER A 32 -16.87 10.36 8.41
C SER A 32 -15.84 11.31 9.05
N LYS A 33 -16.30 12.42 9.67
CA LYS A 33 -15.41 13.37 10.37
C LYS A 33 -14.74 12.74 11.58
N ASP A 34 -15.35 11.74 12.20
CA ASP A 34 -14.76 11.07 13.35
C ASP A 34 -13.48 10.30 12.95
N LEU A 35 -13.36 9.88 11.68
CA LEU A 35 -12.15 9.22 11.14
C LEU A 35 -10.94 10.16 11.03
N THR A 36 -11.12 11.47 11.17
CA THR A 36 -10.01 12.44 11.23
C THR A 36 -9.20 12.36 12.52
N THR A 37 -9.70 11.59 13.51
CA THR A 37 -9.05 11.41 14.82
C THR A 37 -8.41 10.04 15.01
N HIS A 38 -8.18 9.30 13.92
CA HIS A 38 -7.68 7.92 13.87
C HIS A 38 -8.74 6.88 14.29
N ALA A 39 -8.63 5.67 13.74
CA ALA A 39 -9.50 4.55 14.05
C ALA A 39 -8.70 3.25 14.18
N VAL A 40 -9.16 2.34 15.04
CA VAL A 40 -8.56 1.02 15.24
C VAL A 40 -9.65 -0.04 15.23
N CYS A 41 -9.53 -1.04 14.36
CA CYS A 41 -10.44 -2.19 14.27
C CYS A 41 -9.82 -3.43 14.93
N VAL A 42 -10.35 -3.87 16.08
CA VAL A 42 -9.84 -5.02 16.85
C VAL A 42 -10.86 -6.17 16.87
N GLY A 43 -10.39 -7.40 16.85
CA GLY A 43 -11.23 -8.60 16.86
C GLY A 43 -10.45 -9.87 16.48
N MET A 44 -11.00 -11.05 16.78
CA MET A 44 -10.39 -12.34 16.45
C MET A 44 -10.51 -12.66 14.95
N THR A 45 -9.74 -13.63 14.44
CA THR A 45 -9.91 -14.11 13.06
C THR A 45 -11.36 -14.57 12.83
N GLY A 46 -11.94 -14.21 11.68
CA GLY A 46 -13.35 -14.50 11.37
C GLY A 46 -14.37 -13.57 12.04
N SER A 47 -13.97 -12.60 12.87
CA SER A 47 -14.90 -11.68 13.53
C SER A 47 -15.43 -10.55 12.64
N GLY A 48 -15.12 -10.54 11.34
CA GLY A 48 -15.58 -9.52 10.39
C GLY A 48 -14.73 -8.25 10.28
N LYS A 49 -13.52 -8.18 10.88
CA LYS A 49 -12.64 -7.00 10.78
C LYS A 49 -12.39 -6.53 9.34
N THR A 50 -11.98 -7.43 8.46
CA THR A 50 -11.73 -7.11 7.05
C THR A 50 -12.99 -6.64 6.37
N GLY A 51 -14.14 -7.28 6.66
CA GLY A 51 -15.44 -6.86 6.14
C GLY A 51 -15.78 -5.42 6.54
N LEU A 52 -15.60 -5.06 7.83
CA LEU A 52 -15.82 -3.69 8.30
C LEU A 52 -14.90 -2.68 7.58
N CYS A 53 -13.62 -3.00 7.40
CA CYS A 53 -12.69 -2.13 6.66
C CYS A 53 -13.09 -1.97 5.19
N LEU A 54 -13.50 -3.06 4.53
CA LEU A 54 -13.97 -3.02 3.14
C LEU A 54 -15.24 -2.16 3.03
N THR A 55 -16.20 -2.33 3.94
CA THR A 55 -17.39 -1.47 3.99
C THR A 55 -16.99 0.00 4.16
N LEU A 56 -16.09 0.33 5.09
CA LEU A 56 -15.61 1.71 5.25
C LEU A 56 -14.98 2.28 3.97
N LEU A 57 -14.19 1.48 3.25
CA LEU A 57 -13.59 1.88 1.98
C LEU A 57 -14.64 2.11 0.88
N GLU A 58 -15.63 1.22 0.78
CA GLU A 58 -16.75 1.34 -0.18
C GLU A 58 -17.59 2.59 0.11
N GLU A 59 -17.95 2.84 1.37
CA GLU A 59 -18.71 4.03 1.76
C GLU A 59 -17.91 5.32 1.52
N ALA A 60 -16.63 5.34 1.88
CA ALA A 60 -15.75 6.48 1.64
C ALA A 60 -15.60 6.78 0.14
N ALA A 61 -15.46 5.73 -0.67
CA ALA A 61 -15.38 5.84 -2.12
C ALA A 61 -16.66 6.41 -2.75
N ILE A 62 -17.84 5.98 -2.28
CA ILE A 62 -19.14 6.54 -2.73
C ILE A 62 -19.23 8.04 -2.42
N ASP A 63 -18.68 8.47 -1.28
CA ASP A 63 -18.58 9.89 -0.88
C ASP A 63 -17.43 10.65 -1.59
N GLY A 64 -16.70 10.00 -2.49
CA GLY A 64 -15.63 10.61 -3.27
C GLY A 64 -14.31 10.78 -2.51
N ILE A 65 -14.12 10.04 -1.41
CA ILE A 65 -12.92 10.09 -0.59
C ILE A 65 -11.94 9.01 -1.09
N PRO A 66 -10.72 9.37 -1.50
CA PRO A 66 -9.71 8.39 -1.93
C PRO A 66 -9.11 7.65 -0.73
N ALA A 67 -8.48 6.51 -0.99
CA ALA A 67 -7.84 5.72 0.06
C ALA A 67 -6.51 5.13 -0.41
N LEU A 68 -5.51 5.15 0.48
CA LEU A 68 -4.26 4.41 0.33
C LEU A 68 -4.27 3.24 1.31
N CYS A 69 -4.24 2.01 0.78
CA CYS A 69 -4.39 0.80 1.56
C CYS A 69 -3.12 -0.07 1.47
N ILE A 70 -2.41 -0.23 2.58
CA ILE A 70 -1.28 -1.18 2.68
C ILE A 70 -1.85 -2.57 2.97
N ASP A 71 -1.66 -3.51 2.05
CA ASP A 71 -2.23 -4.86 2.13
C ASP A 71 -1.15 -5.94 2.31
N PRO A 72 -0.79 -6.28 3.56
CA PRO A 72 0.18 -7.33 3.84
C PRO A 72 -0.39 -8.74 3.71
N LYS A 73 -1.72 -8.89 3.56
CA LYS A 73 -2.40 -10.20 3.48
C LYS A 73 -2.84 -10.56 2.07
N GLY A 74 -3.04 -9.57 1.20
CA GLY A 74 -3.51 -9.76 -0.17
C GLY A 74 -5.03 -9.88 -0.30
N ASP A 75 -5.78 -9.56 0.76
CA ASP A 75 -7.24 -9.73 0.80
C ASP A 75 -8.00 -8.56 0.18
N LEU A 76 -7.38 -7.36 0.07
CA LEU A 76 -8.06 -6.16 -0.42
C LEU A 76 -8.25 -6.17 -1.94
N GLY A 77 -7.52 -7.02 -2.67
CA GLY A 77 -7.76 -7.25 -4.10
C GLY A 77 -9.20 -7.68 -4.42
N ASN A 78 -9.92 -8.24 -3.44
CA ASN A 78 -11.33 -8.58 -3.56
C ASN A 78 -12.25 -7.38 -3.84
N LEU A 79 -11.83 -6.13 -3.59
CA LEU A 79 -12.58 -4.92 -3.99
C LEU A 79 -12.78 -4.82 -5.52
N MET A 80 -11.94 -5.51 -6.31
CA MET A 80 -12.11 -5.59 -7.76
C MET A 80 -13.26 -6.52 -8.18
N LEU A 81 -13.68 -7.44 -7.31
CA LEU A 81 -14.73 -8.44 -7.54
C LEU A 81 -16.12 -7.84 -7.29
N THR A 82 -16.39 -6.69 -7.91
CA THR A 82 -17.66 -5.96 -7.80
C THR A 82 -18.39 -6.01 -9.13
N PHE A 83 -19.52 -6.73 -9.17
CA PHE A 83 -20.27 -7.00 -10.41
C PHE A 83 -21.65 -6.32 -10.37
N PRO A 84 -21.83 -5.14 -10.99
CA PRO A 84 -23.09 -4.39 -10.93
C PRO A 84 -24.31 -5.16 -11.47
N GLU A 85 -24.11 -6.00 -12.47
CA GLU A 85 -25.21 -6.74 -13.10
C GLU A 85 -25.53 -8.05 -12.39
N LEU A 86 -24.66 -8.48 -11.45
CA LEU A 86 -24.76 -9.70 -10.66
C LEU A 86 -25.10 -10.94 -11.52
N ARG A 87 -24.53 -11.06 -12.72
CA ARG A 87 -24.78 -12.20 -13.62
C ARG A 87 -23.90 -13.37 -13.22
N ALA A 88 -24.37 -14.60 -13.35
CA ALA A 88 -23.55 -15.79 -13.12
C ALA A 88 -22.25 -15.78 -13.94
N SER A 89 -22.30 -15.27 -15.18
CA SER A 89 -21.13 -15.13 -16.05
C SER A 89 -20.03 -14.24 -15.46
N ASP A 90 -20.37 -13.30 -14.59
CA ASP A 90 -19.40 -12.39 -13.96
C ASP A 90 -18.60 -13.12 -12.87
N PHE A 91 -19.23 -14.08 -12.18
CA PHE A 91 -18.61 -14.90 -11.14
C PHE A 91 -17.85 -16.10 -11.70
N GLN A 92 -18.28 -16.63 -12.84
CA GLN A 92 -17.78 -17.89 -13.41
C GLN A 92 -16.24 -17.97 -13.55
N PRO A 93 -15.50 -16.93 -13.97
CA PRO A 93 -14.04 -16.97 -14.06
C PRO A 93 -13.33 -17.14 -12.71
N TRP A 94 -14.02 -16.82 -11.61
CA TRP A 94 -13.50 -16.80 -10.25
C TRP A 94 -13.91 -18.05 -9.44
N ILE A 95 -14.71 -18.93 -10.03
CA ILE A 95 -15.12 -20.18 -9.38
C ILE A 95 -13.96 -21.18 -9.45
N ASP A 96 -13.54 -21.66 -8.28
CA ASP A 96 -12.65 -22.81 -8.17
C ASP A 96 -13.38 -24.09 -8.64
N PRO A 97 -12.92 -24.77 -9.71
CA PRO A 97 -13.52 -26.00 -10.18
C PRO A 97 -13.55 -27.11 -9.11
N ALA A 98 -12.54 -27.17 -8.25
CA ALA A 98 -12.46 -28.19 -7.19
C ALA A 98 -13.46 -27.93 -6.06
N GLU A 99 -13.81 -26.67 -5.78
CA GLU A 99 -14.89 -26.33 -4.84
C GLU A 99 -16.26 -26.65 -5.44
N ALA A 100 -16.47 -26.33 -6.73
CA ALA A 100 -17.71 -26.66 -7.42
C ALA A 100 -17.97 -28.18 -7.42
N GLU A 101 -16.94 -28.98 -7.73
CA GLU A 101 -17.01 -30.44 -7.71
C GLU A 101 -17.33 -30.98 -6.30
N ARG A 102 -16.69 -30.45 -5.25
CA ARG A 102 -16.98 -30.83 -3.85
C ARG A 102 -18.43 -30.55 -3.44
N GLN A 103 -19.06 -29.52 -4.02
CA GLN A 103 -20.48 -29.21 -3.83
C GLN A 103 -21.41 -29.97 -4.78
N GLY A 104 -20.88 -30.87 -5.61
CA GLY A 104 -21.66 -31.66 -6.57
C GLY A 104 -22.24 -30.82 -7.72
N ARG A 105 -21.59 -29.71 -8.07
CA ARG A 105 -22.05 -28.75 -9.08
C ARG A 105 -21.00 -28.58 -10.17
N SER A 106 -21.44 -28.29 -11.39
CA SER A 106 -20.57 -27.74 -12.43
C SER A 106 -20.14 -26.31 -12.07
N VAL A 107 -19.07 -25.82 -12.71
CA VAL A 107 -18.61 -24.43 -12.55
C VAL A 107 -19.71 -23.42 -12.88
N ALA A 108 -20.51 -23.68 -13.91
CA ALA A 108 -21.62 -22.81 -14.30
C ALA A 108 -22.76 -22.81 -13.26
N GLU A 109 -23.14 -23.99 -12.75
CA GLU A 109 -24.16 -24.10 -11.70
C GLU A 109 -23.69 -23.45 -10.39
N GLN A 110 -22.40 -23.55 -10.06
CA GLN A 110 -21.84 -22.89 -8.90
C GLN A 110 -21.81 -21.36 -9.07
N ALA A 111 -21.50 -20.86 -10.27
CA ALA A 111 -21.55 -19.43 -10.56
C ALA A 111 -22.97 -18.86 -10.41
N GLU A 112 -23.99 -19.59 -10.86
CA GLU A 112 -25.41 -19.22 -10.67
C GLU A 112 -25.80 -19.20 -9.18
N ALA A 113 -25.35 -20.20 -8.42
CA ALA A 113 -25.59 -20.26 -6.98
C ALA A 113 -24.93 -19.09 -6.23
N VAL A 114 -23.70 -18.72 -6.59
CA VAL A 114 -22.98 -17.57 -6.00
C VAL A 114 -23.65 -16.24 -6.39
N SER A 115 -24.05 -16.09 -7.66
CA SER A 115 -24.81 -14.92 -8.14
C SER A 115 -26.12 -14.73 -7.35
N THR A 116 -26.87 -15.81 -7.14
CA THR A 116 -28.10 -15.79 -6.34
C THR A 116 -27.81 -15.43 -4.88
N LEU A 117 -26.80 -16.04 -4.27
CA LEU A 117 -26.38 -15.76 -2.90
C LEU A 117 -26.04 -14.28 -2.70
N TRP A 118 -25.29 -13.67 -3.62
CA TRP A 118 -24.94 -12.26 -3.57
C TRP A 118 -26.18 -11.36 -3.71
N ARG A 119 -27.03 -11.64 -4.69
CA ARG A 119 -28.26 -10.87 -4.94
C ARG A 119 -29.18 -10.87 -3.71
N ASP A 120 -29.43 -12.04 -3.15
CA ASP A 120 -30.30 -12.19 -1.97
C ASP A 120 -29.66 -11.58 -0.72
N GLY A 121 -28.34 -11.75 -0.56
CA GLY A 121 -27.57 -11.16 0.53
C GLY A 121 -27.63 -9.63 0.52
N LEU A 122 -27.35 -9.01 -0.61
CA LEU A 122 -27.43 -7.55 -0.79
C LEU A 122 -28.86 -7.05 -0.55
N ALA A 123 -29.86 -7.71 -1.12
CA ALA A 123 -31.26 -7.33 -0.99
C ALA A 123 -31.72 -7.32 0.48
N LYS A 124 -31.28 -8.29 1.30
CA LYS A 124 -31.55 -8.32 2.75
C LYS A 124 -31.05 -7.06 3.45
N TRP A 125 -29.94 -6.49 3.00
CA TRP A 125 -29.37 -5.26 3.54
C TRP A 125 -29.89 -3.99 2.88
N GLY A 126 -30.83 -4.09 1.93
CA GLY A 126 -31.37 -2.95 1.20
C GLY A 126 -30.44 -2.42 0.11
N GLN A 127 -29.51 -3.27 -0.36
CA GLN A 127 -28.56 -2.95 -1.42
C GLN A 127 -28.87 -3.77 -2.67
N ASP A 128 -28.39 -3.29 -3.82
CA ASP A 128 -28.53 -3.98 -5.09
C ASP A 128 -27.37 -3.64 -6.04
N GLY A 129 -27.45 -4.15 -7.27
CA GLY A 129 -26.47 -3.91 -8.31
C GLY A 129 -26.28 -2.43 -8.69
N SER A 130 -27.29 -1.57 -8.49
CA SER A 130 -27.18 -0.15 -8.78
C SER A 130 -26.24 0.56 -7.81
N ARG A 131 -26.19 0.10 -6.55
CA ARG A 131 -25.23 0.60 -5.56
C ARG A 131 -23.79 0.19 -5.89
N ILE A 132 -23.61 -1.03 -6.37
CA ILE A 132 -22.31 -1.50 -6.87
C ILE A 132 -21.87 -0.66 -8.09
N ALA A 133 -22.80 -0.34 -9.00
CA ALA A 133 -22.53 0.56 -10.12
C ALA A 133 -22.07 1.94 -9.62
N ARG A 134 -22.80 2.53 -8.68
CA ARG A 134 -22.43 3.81 -8.05
C ARG A 134 -21.03 3.77 -7.44
N PHE A 135 -20.68 2.72 -6.70
CA PHE A 135 -19.33 2.54 -6.16
C PHE A 135 -18.26 2.54 -7.26
N ARG A 136 -18.43 1.73 -8.32
CA ARG A 136 -17.48 1.66 -9.45
C ARG A 136 -17.39 2.95 -10.25
N GLU A 137 -18.49 3.68 -10.37
CA GLU A 137 -18.53 4.99 -11.03
C GLU A 137 -17.84 6.06 -10.20
N ALA A 138 -17.96 6.01 -8.86
CA ALA A 138 -17.38 6.99 -7.96
C ALA A 138 -15.86 6.91 -7.87
N VAL A 139 -15.26 5.71 -7.95
CA VAL A 139 -13.85 5.48 -7.63
C VAL A 139 -13.08 4.66 -8.68
N ASP A 140 -11.80 4.97 -8.89
CA ASP A 140 -10.85 4.06 -9.55
C ASP A 140 -10.26 3.10 -8.53
N ILE A 141 -10.02 1.85 -8.89
CA ILE A 141 -9.36 0.89 -7.98
C ILE A 141 -8.06 0.44 -8.64
N GLY A 142 -6.94 0.77 -8.00
CA GLY A 142 -5.61 0.44 -8.48
C GLY A 142 -4.91 -0.55 -7.57
N ILE A 143 -4.53 -1.72 -8.07
CA ILE A 143 -3.68 -2.66 -7.34
C ILE A 143 -2.24 -2.46 -7.79
N TYR A 144 -1.39 -1.98 -6.88
CA TYR A 144 0.03 -1.80 -7.08
C TYR A 144 0.81 -2.91 -6.38
N THR A 145 1.82 -3.44 -7.07
CA THR A 145 2.64 -4.56 -6.60
C THR A 145 4.12 -4.15 -6.65
N PRO A 146 4.64 -3.38 -5.67
CA PRO A 146 6.06 -3.01 -5.64
C PRO A 146 6.95 -4.24 -5.73
N GLY A 147 8.02 -4.18 -6.54
CA GLY A 147 8.92 -5.31 -6.76
C GLY A 147 8.34 -6.49 -7.55
N SER A 148 7.15 -6.35 -8.17
CA SER A 148 6.50 -7.40 -8.95
C SER A 148 5.72 -6.83 -10.15
N SER A 149 5.64 -7.61 -11.23
CA SER A 149 4.86 -7.25 -12.42
C SER A 149 3.45 -7.87 -12.44
N ALA A 150 2.96 -8.39 -11.31
CA ALA A 150 1.65 -9.03 -11.22
C ALA A 150 0.47 -8.04 -11.28
N GLY A 151 0.68 -6.81 -10.81
CA GLY A 151 -0.26 -5.70 -10.88
C GLY A 151 0.39 -4.45 -11.51
N ARG A 152 -0.11 -3.26 -11.15
CA ARG A 152 0.54 -2.00 -11.53
C ARG A 152 1.90 -1.92 -10.84
N GLN A 153 2.96 -1.69 -11.62
CA GLN A 153 4.30 -1.56 -11.07
C GLN A 153 4.47 -0.16 -10.47
N LEU A 154 5.21 -0.11 -9.36
CA LEU A 154 5.56 1.13 -8.69
C LEU A 154 7.08 1.26 -8.64
N ARG A 155 7.58 2.35 -9.20
CA ARG A 155 8.98 2.74 -9.11
C ARG A 155 9.19 3.43 -7.78
N VAL A 156 9.83 2.69 -6.87
CA VAL A 156 10.12 3.16 -5.49
C VAL A 156 11.52 3.74 -5.40
N LEU A 157 12.44 3.26 -6.24
CA LEU A 157 13.84 3.68 -6.27
C LEU A 157 14.18 4.27 -7.64
N GLU A 158 14.11 5.59 -7.77
CA GLU A 158 14.74 6.31 -8.90
C GLU A 158 15.87 7.18 -8.36
N SER A 159 15.52 7.97 -7.36
CA SER A 159 16.39 8.89 -6.63
C SER A 159 15.95 9.00 -5.18
N PHE A 160 16.89 9.42 -4.33
CA PHE A 160 16.63 9.94 -3.00
C PHE A 160 16.45 11.45 -3.14
N ASP A 161 15.20 11.87 -3.30
CA ASP A 161 14.85 13.28 -3.46
C ASP A 161 14.78 13.98 -2.10
N PRO A 162 15.28 15.23 -2.00
CA PRO A 162 15.05 16.01 -0.81
C PRO A 162 13.54 16.24 -0.63
N PRO A 163 13.05 16.23 0.61
CA PRO A 163 11.67 16.57 0.90
C PRO A 163 11.34 18.02 0.53
N PRO A 164 10.05 18.39 0.45
CA PRO A 164 9.64 19.76 0.18
C PRO A 164 10.21 20.75 1.24
N ASP A 165 10.45 21.99 0.83
CA ASP A 165 11.08 23.04 1.65
C ASP A 165 10.36 23.38 2.98
N ASP A 166 9.16 22.86 3.22
CA ASP A 166 8.29 23.19 4.35
C ASP A 166 8.38 22.23 5.54
N ILE A 167 9.17 21.16 5.44
CA ILE A 167 9.39 20.24 6.56
C ILE A 167 10.51 20.71 7.50
N ASP A 168 10.45 20.30 8.76
CA ASP A 168 11.51 20.61 9.73
C ASP A 168 12.74 19.68 9.60
N ASP A 169 13.87 20.13 10.16
CA ASP A 169 15.15 19.42 10.12
C ASP A 169 15.07 18.01 10.75
N ASP A 170 14.19 17.79 11.74
CA ASP A 170 14.07 16.50 12.42
C ASP A 170 13.32 15.50 11.53
N ALA A 171 12.25 15.92 10.86
CA ALA A 171 11.54 15.13 9.86
C ALA A 171 12.46 14.76 8.68
N GLN A 172 13.31 15.69 8.23
CA GLN A 172 14.30 15.41 7.19
C GLN A 172 15.29 14.31 7.63
N ARG A 173 15.77 14.37 8.87
CA ARG A 173 16.67 13.33 9.43
C ARG A 173 15.98 11.98 9.54
N ASP A 174 14.75 11.95 10.02
CA ASP A 174 13.99 10.70 10.14
C ASP A 174 13.77 10.04 8.77
N GLN A 175 13.50 10.83 7.72
CA GLN A 175 13.43 10.32 6.35
C GLN A 175 14.75 9.76 5.84
N ILE A 176 15.88 10.46 6.06
CA ILE A 176 17.22 9.93 5.71
C ILE A 176 17.45 8.58 6.42
N ILE A 177 17.19 8.53 7.73
CA ILE A 177 17.38 7.31 8.53
C ILE A 177 16.51 6.17 7.98
N GLY A 178 15.22 6.43 7.70
CA GLY A 178 14.30 5.44 7.14
C GLY A 178 14.75 4.92 5.78
N ALA A 179 15.10 5.83 4.86
CA ALA A 179 15.53 5.51 3.51
C ALA A 179 16.83 4.69 3.49
N VAL A 180 17.83 5.10 4.27
CA VAL A 180 19.12 4.38 4.39
C VAL A 180 18.91 3.02 5.05
N SER A 181 18.10 2.95 6.11
CA SER A 181 17.84 1.70 6.82
C SER A 181 17.16 0.67 5.92
N GLY A 182 16.17 1.11 5.15
CA GLY A 182 15.49 0.25 4.19
C GLY A 182 16.44 -0.21 3.08
N LEU A 183 17.27 0.68 2.51
CA LEU A 183 18.25 0.32 1.48
C LEU A 183 19.25 -0.72 1.98
N LEU A 184 19.79 -0.52 3.19
CA LEU A 184 20.73 -1.46 3.80
C LEU A 184 20.10 -2.82 4.08
N ALA A 185 18.88 -2.84 4.61
CA ALA A 185 18.13 -4.07 4.83
C ALA A 185 17.91 -4.83 3.52
N LEU A 186 17.56 -4.12 2.44
CA LEU A 186 17.33 -4.69 1.11
C LEU A 186 18.58 -5.36 0.51
N ILE A 187 19.76 -4.80 0.76
CA ILE A 187 21.03 -5.40 0.33
C ILE A 187 21.61 -6.40 1.34
N GLY A 188 20.90 -6.67 2.44
CA GLY A 188 21.28 -7.63 3.48
C GLY A 188 22.38 -7.14 4.42
N ILE A 189 22.39 -5.85 4.75
CA ILE A 189 23.27 -5.22 5.74
C ILE A 189 22.41 -4.79 6.94
N ASP A 190 22.95 -4.96 8.15
CA ASP A 190 22.31 -4.53 9.39
C ASP A 190 22.16 -2.99 9.40
N PRO A 191 20.93 -2.44 9.43
CA PRO A 191 20.68 -1.02 9.28
C PRO A 191 20.79 -0.24 10.61
N ASP A 192 21.72 -0.58 11.50
CA ASP A 192 21.91 0.13 12.76
C ASP A 192 22.40 1.58 12.52
N PRO A 193 21.58 2.62 12.79
CA PRO A 193 21.93 4.01 12.49
C PRO A 193 23.12 4.56 13.27
N VAL A 194 23.49 3.90 14.37
CA VAL A 194 24.53 4.36 15.31
C VAL A 194 25.82 3.57 15.12
N ASN A 195 25.73 2.27 14.81
CA ASN A 195 26.88 1.38 14.79
C ASN A 195 27.30 0.94 13.37
N SER A 196 26.41 1.02 12.37
CA SER A 196 26.76 0.67 10.99
C SER A 196 27.54 1.79 10.31
N LYS A 197 28.75 1.46 9.84
CA LYS A 197 29.57 2.39 9.07
C LYS A 197 28.94 2.72 7.72
N GLU A 198 28.28 1.73 7.13
CA GLU A 198 27.50 1.86 5.90
C GLU A 198 26.36 2.86 6.11
N HIS A 199 25.61 2.72 7.21
CA HIS A 199 24.49 3.63 7.51
C HIS A 199 24.97 5.05 7.72
N ILE A 200 25.98 5.25 8.55
CA ILE A 200 26.54 6.58 8.83
C ILE A 200 27.06 7.22 7.54
N LEU A 201 27.77 6.48 6.68
CA LEU A 201 28.28 7.01 5.41
C LEU A 201 27.14 7.46 4.50
N LEU A 202 26.15 6.60 4.26
CA LEU A 202 25.04 6.88 3.36
C LEU A 202 24.18 8.04 3.88
N SER A 203 23.93 8.09 5.19
CA SER A 203 23.18 9.18 5.82
C SER A 203 23.88 10.53 5.66
N ASN A 204 25.22 10.58 5.77
CA ASN A 204 25.96 11.82 5.55
C ASN A 204 26.00 12.23 4.08
N ILE A 205 26.08 11.27 3.14
CA ILE A 205 25.98 11.56 1.70
C ILE A 205 24.64 12.20 1.36
N LEU A 206 23.53 11.59 1.80
CA LEU A 206 22.19 12.13 1.56
C LEU A 206 21.98 13.47 2.27
N SER A 207 22.40 13.59 3.52
CA SER A 207 22.28 14.85 4.27
C SER A 207 23.01 16.01 3.61
N GLN A 208 24.20 15.79 3.04
CA GLN A 208 24.94 16.83 2.33
C GLN A 208 24.21 17.23 1.04
N ALA A 209 23.86 16.25 0.20
CA ALA A 209 23.16 16.51 -1.06
C ALA A 209 21.83 17.25 -0.84
N TRP A 210 21.04 16.82 0.14
CA TRP A 210 19.76 17.45 0.45
C TRP A 210 19.92 18.86 1.04
N SER A 211 21.01 19.15 1.75
CA SER A 211 21.32 20.52 2.21
C SER A 211 21.63 21.48 1.05
N GLU A 212 21.99 20.95 -0.11
CA GLU A 212 22.24 21.68 -1.35
C GLU A 212 21.03 21.66 -2.29
N GLY A 213 19.92 21.03 -1.88
CA GLY A 213 18.72 20.87 -2.70
C GLY A 213 18.88 19.85 -3.83
N GLU A 214 19.87 18.97 -3.74
CA GLU A 214 20.19 17.99 -4.79
C GLU A 214 19.55 16.62 -4.52
N SER A 215 18.88 16.07 -5.53
CA SER A 215 18.45 14.67 -5.55
C SER A 215 19.63 13.74 -5.82
N VAL A 216 19.69 12.61 -5.12
CA VAL A 216 20.74 11.59 -5.32
C VAL A 216 20.14 10.37 -6.03
N ASP A 217 20.42 10.23 -7.32
CA ASP A 217 20.09 8.98 -8.03
C ASP A 217 20.98 7.82 -7.58
N LEU A 218 20.58 6.59 -7.89
CA LEU A 218 21.32 5.40 -7.48
C LEU A 218 22.74 5.30 -8.06
N GLY A 219 22.96 5.83 -9.27
CA GLY A 219 24.28 5.89 -9.88
C GLY A 219 25.18 6.91 -9.17
N GLU A 220 24.63 8.07 -8.82
CA GLU A 220 25.31 9.08 -8.01
C GLU A 220 25.63 8.53 -6.63
N LEU A 221 24.68 7.86 -5.96
CA LEU A 221 24.93 7.24 -4.65
C LEU A 221 26.13 6.30 -4.69
N VAL A 222 26.23 5.43 -5.71
CA VAL A 222 27.38 4.52 -5.89
C VAL A 222 28.68 5.32 -6.09
N ARG A 223 28.65 6.41 -6.86
CA ARG A 223 29.81 7.30 -7.03
C ARG A 223 30.20 7.99 -5.73
N SER A 224 29.25 8.55 -5.00
CA SER A 224 29.47 9.26 -3.73
C SER A 224 29.96 8.32 -2.63
N ILE A 225 29.60 7.04 -2.63
CA ILE A 225 30.21 6.06 -1.70
C ILE A 225 31.70 5.88 -2.00
N SER A 226 32.03 5.72 -3.27
CA SER A 226 33.41 5.54 -3.74
C SER A 226 34.26 6.79 -3.50
N ALA A 227 33.69 7.97 -3.67
CA ALA A 227 34.34 9.26 -3.47
C ALA A 227 33.39 10.25 -2.77
N PRO A 228 33.26 10.19 -1.43
CA PRO A 228 32.36 11.06 -0.69
C PRO A 228 32.75 12.53 -0.79
N PRO A 229 31.79 13.47 -0.77
CA PRO A 229 32.05 14.92 -0.85
C PRO A 229 32.67 15.49 0.44
N PHE A 230 33.05 14.64 1.40
CA PHE A 230 33.64 14.98 2.69
C PHE A 230 34.79 14.04 3.03
N ASP A 231 35.72 14.52 3.86
CA ASP A 231 36.91 13.78 4.30
C ASP A 231 36.85 13.37 5.79
N ARG A 232 35.76 13.68 6.49
CA ARG A 232 35.56 13.41 7.92
C ARG A 232 34.15 12.93 8.25
N ILE A 233 34.04 12.11 9.30
CA ILE A 233 32.78 11.72 9.94
C ILE A 233 32.91 12.02 11.43
N GLY A 234 32.08 12.95 11.92
CA GLY A 234 32.22 13.49 13.27
C GLY A 234 33.61 14.08 13.50
N VAL A 235 34.35 13.53 14.46
CA VAL A 235 35.71 13.97 14.80
C VAL A 235 36.81 13.13 14.14
N MET A 236 36.47 12.08 13.38
CA MET A 236 37.42 11.15 12.79
C MET A 236 37.62 11.43 11.29
N ASP A 237 38.85 11.24 10.80
CA ASP A 237 39.11 11.23 9.35
C ASP A 237 38.44 10.01 8.71
N LEU A 238 37.78 10.23 7.56
CA LEU A 238 36.98 9.23 6.85
C LEU A 238 37.78 7.98 6.51
N GLU A 239 39.05 8.14 6.12
CA GLU A 239 39.91 7.02 5.76
C GLU A 239 40.25 6.13 6.97
N SER A 240 40.22 6.68 8.18
CA SER A 240 40.37 5.89 9.42
C SER A 240 39.06 5.23 9.83
N PHE A 241 37.93 5.92 9.67
CA PHE A 241 36.61 5.41 10.04
C PHE A 241 36.14 4.28 9.12
N TYR A 242 36.17 4.53 7.80
CA TYR A 242 35.71 3.59 6.78
C TYR A 242 36.61 3.68 5.54
N PRO A 243 37.70 2.90 5.46
CA PRO A 243 38.74 3.02 4.42
C PRO A 243 38.23 2.84 2.99
N ALA A 244 38.92 3.45 2.02
CA ALA A 244 38.53 3.42 0.61
C ALA A 244 38.27 1.99 0.06
N PRO A 245 39.10 0.96 0.32
CA PRO A 245 38.82 -0.39 -0.16
C PRO A 245 37.50 -0.97 0.35
N ASP A 246 37.09 -0.62 1.57
CA ASP A 246 35.84 -1.11 2.15
C ASP A 246 34.63 -0.33 1.63
N ARG A 247 34.75 0.99 1.43
CA ARG A 247 33.74 1.79 0.72
C ARG A 247 33.50 1.26 -0.70
N GLN A 248 34.56 0.88 -1.42
CA GLN A 248 34.44 0.29 -2.75
C GLN A 248 33.69 -1.06 -2.72
N LYS A 249 33.86 -1.88 -1.66
CA LYS A 249 33.08 -3.12 -1.52
C LYS A 249 31.59 -2.83 -1.34
N LEU A 250 31.23 -1.80 -0.56
CA LEU A 250 29.84 -1.37 -0.40
C LEU A 250 29.25 -0.90 -1.73
N ALA A 251 29.95 -0.02 -2.45
CA ALA A 251 29.56 0.48 -3.76
C ALA A 251 29.32 -0.68 -4.75
N MET A 252 30.22 -1.66 -4.80
CA MET A 252 30.07 -2.86 -5.63
C MET A 252 28.87 -3.71 -5.22
N ARG A 253 28.61 -3.86 -3.92
CA ARG A 253 27.47 -4.64 -3.41
C ARG A 253 26.14 -3.99 -3.79
N ILE A 254 26.01 -2.67 -3.60
CA ILE A 254 24.83 -1.91 -4.03
C ILE A 254 24.65 -2.06 -5.54
N ASN A 255 25.68 -1.81 -6.33
CA ASN A 255 25.63 -1.96 -7.78
C ASN A 255 25.22 -3.39 -8.22
N GLY A 256 25.69 -4.43 -7.53
CA GLY A 256 25.30 -5.81 -7.79
C GLY A 256 23.81 -6.06 -7.57
N VAL A 257 23.21 -5.46 -6.54
CA VAL A 257 21.77 -5.53 -6.29
C VAL A 257 21.00 -4.76 -7.36
N LEU A 258 21.45 -3.56 -7.73
CA LEU A 258 20.85 -2.76 -8.81
C LEU A 258 20.82 -3.51 -10.15
N ALA A 259 21.88 -4.26 -10.45
CA ALA A 259 22.00 -5.06 -11.66
C ALA A 259 21.20 -6.38 -11.59
N SER A 260 20.59 -6.72 -10.45
CA SER A 260 19.85 -7.97 -10.30
C SER A 260 18.47 -7.88 -10.98
N PRO A 261 17.99 -8.99 -11.61
CA PRO A 261 16.67 -9.01 -12.23
C PRO A 261 15.52 -8.74 -11.24
N GLY A 262 15.65 -9.18 -9.98
CA GLY A 262 14.66 -8.93 -8.94
C GLY A 262 14.55 -7.45 -8.58
N PHE A 263 15.67 -6.75 -8.49
CA PHE A 263 15.68 -5.31 -8.21
C PHE A 263 15.19 -4.47 -9.39
N SER A 264 15.37 -4.94 -10.62
CA SER A 264 14.88 -4.22 -11.82
C SER A 264 13.36 -3.96 -11.76
N ALA A 265 12.58 -4.81 -11.08
CA ALA A 265 11.15 -4.60 -10.89
C ALA A 265 10.81 -3.39 -9.98
N TRP A 266 11.74 -2.96 -9.12
CA TRP A 266 11.62 -1.79 -8.24
C TRP A 266 11.95 -0.47 -8.94
N LEU A 267 12.64 -0.55 -10.08
CA LEU A 267 13.02 0.58 -10.93
C LEU A 267 11.98 0.88 -12.02
N GLN A 268 11.00 -0.01 -12.20
CA GLN A 268 10.01 0.06 -13.26
C GLN A 268 8.63 0.49 -12.74
N GLY A 269 7.82 1.03 -13.64
CA GLY A 269 6.46 1.46 -13.33
C GLY A 269 6.34 2.96 -13.11
N GLU A 270 5.20 3.34 -12.55
CA GLU A 270 4.84 4.72 -12.21
C GLU A 270 5.65 5.17 -10.99
N PRO A 271 6.10 6.43 -10.92
CA PRO A 271 6.80 6.94 -9.74
C PRO A 271 5.91 6.87 -8.50
N LEU A 272 6.51 6.65 -7.33
CA LEU A 272 5.84 6.74 -6.05
C LEU A 272 5.44 8.21 -5.78
N ASP A 273 4.23 8.57 -6.20
CA ASP A 273 3.64 9.90 -6.03
C ASP A 273 2.28 9.75 -5.33
N ILE A 274 2.19 10.23 -4.08
CA ILE A 274 0.98 10.07 -3.25
C ILE A 274 -0.24 10.73 -3.90
N GLN A 275 -0.09 11.85 -4.60
CA GLN A 275 -1.22 12.51 -5.27
C GLN A 275 -1.76 11.64 -6.41
N ARG A 276 -0.88 11.04 -7.21
CA ARG A 276 -1.27 10.10 -8.28
C ARG A 276 -1.81 8.76 -7.76
N LEU A 277 -1.43 8.38 -6.54
CA LEU A 277 -2.00 7.21 -5.88
C LEU A 277 -3.38 7.51 -5.28
N LEU A 278 -3.67 8.73 -4.87
CA LEU A 278 -5.00 9.11 -4.34
C LEU A 278 -5.97 9.55 -5.45
N TRP A 279 -5.46 10.10 -6.55
CA TRP A 279 -6.28 10.68 -7.61
C TRP A 279 -5.78 10.25 -8.98
N THR A 280 -6.73 9.98 -9.87
CA THR A 280 -6.48 9.84 -11.30
C THR A 280 -6.13 11.19 -11.95
N GLU A 281 -5.58 11.18 -13.16
CA GLU A 281 -5.25 12.41 -13.91
C GLU A 281 -6.49 13.27 -14.20
N ASP A 282 -7.67 12.67 -14.33
CA ASP A 282 -8.96 13.33 -14.52
C ASP A 282 -9.63 13.78 -13.19
N GLY A 283 -8.97 13.58 -12.05
CA GLY A 283 -9.45 14.02 -10.73
C GLY A 283 -10.46 13.09 -10.07
N LYS A 284 -10.69 11.90 -10.62
CA LYS A 284 -11.49 10.84 -9.98
C LYS A 284 -10.71 10.26 -8.79
N PRO A 285 -11.34 10.07 -7.61
CA PRO A 285 -10.69 9.47 -6.44
C PRO A 285 -10.30 8.03 -6.73
N ARG A 286 -9.26 7.56 -6.04
CA ARG A 286 -8.73 6.20 -6.18
C ARG A 286 -8.67 5.50 -4.84
N ILE A 287 -9.09 4.23 -4.81
CA ILE A 287 -8.65 3.27 -3.79
C ILE A 287 -7.39 2.59 -4.35
N THR A 288 -6.25 2.97 -3.82
CA THR A 288 -4.96 2.37 -4.13
C THR A 288 -4.66 1.27 -3.13
N ILE A 289 -4.55 0.04 -3.63
CA ILE A 289 -4.15 -1.13 -2.87
C ILE A 289 -2.67 -1.39 -3.14
N LEU A 290 -1.83 -1.13 -2.14
CA LEU A 290 -0.42 -1.48 -2.13
C LEU A 290 -0.29 -2.92 -1.60
N SER A 291 -0.36 -3.89 -2.51
CA SER A 291 -0.23 -5.31 -2.16
C SER A 291 1.24 -5.64 -1.90
N ILE A 292 1.57 -5.95 -0.64
CA ILE A 292 2.93 -6.29 -0.21
C ILE A 292 3.04 -7.73 0.33
N ALA A 293 2.01 -8.54 0.10
CA ALA A 293 1.96 -9.93 0.57
C ALA A 293 3.05 -10.83 -0.05
N HIS A 294 3.52 -10.52 -1.27
CA HIS A 294 4.59 -11.25 -1.95
C HIS A 294 6.00 -10.87 -1.51
N LEU A 295 6.16 -9.72 -0.84
CA LEU A 295 7.46 -9.20 -0.41
C LEU A 295 7.99 -9.97 0.79
N SER A 296 9.32 -10.16 0.82
CA SER A 296 10.05 -10.58 2.02
C SER A 296 10.01 -9.50 3.11
N GLU A 297 10.32 -9.85 4.36
CA GLU A 297 10.31 -8.89 5.47
C GLU A 297 11.23 -7.67 5.23
N PRO A 298 12.48 -7.81 4.75
CA PRO A 298 13.31 -6.65 4.41
C PRO A 298 12.72 -5.77 3.31
N GLU A 299 12.13 -6.36 2.27
CA GLU A 299 11.48 -5.62 1.18
C GLU A 299 10.22 -4.88 1.66
N ARG A 300 9.44 -5.50 2.57
CA ARG A 300 8.28 -4.84 3.19
C ARG A 300 8.71 -3.65 4.02
N MET A 301 9.72 -3.83 4.87
CA MET A 301 10.26 -2.75 5.70
C MET A 301 10.76 -1.59 4.83
N PHE A 302 11.55 -1.89 3.80
CA PHE A 302 12.03 -0.90 2.83
C PHE A 302 10.88 -0.16 2.15
N PHE A 303 9.89 -0.87 1.64
CA PHE A 303 8.76 -0.24 0.95
C PHE A 303 7.95 0.67 1.89
N VAL A 304 7.62 0.18 3.09
CA VAL A 304 6.80 0.92 4.05
C VAL A 304 7.53 2.14 4.60
N SER A 305 8.85 2.05 4.85
CA SER A 305 9.65 3.20 5.31
C SER A 305 9.93 4.24 4.24
N THR A 306 9.80 3.87 2.96
CA THR A 306 9.88 4.83 1.85
C THR A 306 8.53 5.51 1.60
N LEU A 307 7.43 4.82 1.95
CA LEU A 307 6.08 5.30 1.75
C LEU A 307 5.59 6.27 2.85
N LEU A 308 5.98 6.01 4.11
CA LEU A 308 5.53 6.71 5.33
C LEU A 308 6.66 7.51 5.94
#